data_AF-A0A950V4L3-F1
#
_entry.id   AF-A0A950V4L3-F1
#
_cell.length_a   1.000
_cell.length_b   1.000
_cell.length_c   1.000
_cell.angle_alpha   90.00
_cell.angle_beta   90.00
_cell.angle_gamma   90.00
#
_symmetry.space_group_name_H-M   'P 1'
#
loop_
_entity.id
_entity.type
_entity.pdbx_description
1 polymer ?
#
loop_
_entity_poly.entity_id
_entity_poly.type
_entity_poly.pdbx_seq_one_letter_code
_entity_poly.pdbx_strand_id
1 'polypeptide(L)'
;MRNRRILVYATALVFAAMSLAAQQQQQQQSQAGQSQAAGPHPKSQKEVEALQKVQAAAQAGDPKAELQAIDNVLENFADTEYKPMLMQMALSASQQLNDYPQTLVWGDRILQSNPNDYTAHVMLAEAIAQHTRENDLDKQDSLKKIQDHANKALDLLKNADTPPAPGIQEAQWPDYKKQLTSQAYDALGQAASLDKKPADAVKQFQSAIEAQPSNSVAMARLSKAYVENKQYDDAISTADKVLAMNDAPAPVKTFAQQEKDAATKLKGAAK
;
A
#
# COMPACT_ATOMS: atom_id res chain seq x y z
N MET A 1 14.00 -19.97 -12.67
CA MET A 1 13.70 -19.02 -11.57
C MET A 1 13.94 -17.61 -12.12
N ARG A 2 12.96 -16.71 -12.08
CA ARG A 2 13.07 -15.36 -12.66
C ARG A 2 12.50 -14.36 -11.65
N ASN A 3 13.37 -13.71 -10.90
CA ASN A 3 12.99 -12.78 -9.84
C ASN A 3 12.10 -11.68 -10.43
N ARG A 4 10.83 -11.64 -10.03
CA ARG A 4 9.93 -10.54 -10.36
C ARG A 4 10.32 -9.37 -9.46
N ARG A 5 10.86 -8.32 -10.09
CA ARG A 5 10.97 -7.01 -9.45
C ARG A 5 9.55 -6.57 -9.09
N ILE A 6 9.26 -6.45 -7.80
CA ILE A 6 8.18 -5.56 -7.36
C ILE A 6 8.52 -4.18 -7.92
N LEU A 7 7.54 -3.50 -8.50
CA LEU A 7 7.75 -2.18 -9.08
C LEU A 7 7.88 -1.16 -7.95
N VAL A 8 9.06 -1.10 -7.34
CA VAL A 8 9.45 -0.01 -6.44
C VAL A 8 9.39 1.27 -7.28
N TYR A 9 8.34 2.07 -7.06
CA TYR A 9 8.26 3.39 -7.67
C TYR A 9 9.47 4.19 -7.23
N ALA A 10 10.33 4.50 -8.20
CA ALA A 10 11.71 4.85 -7.91
C ALA A 10 11.82 6.22 -7.23
N THR A 11 12.11 6.21 -5.93
CA THR A 11 12.66 7.34 -5.16
C THR A 11 14.07 7.76 -5.61
N ALA A 12 14.50 7.33 -6.81
CA ALA A 12 15.82 7.57 -7.38
C ALA A 12 16.05 9.03 -7.83
N LEU A 13 15.00 9.82 -8.04
CA LEU A 13 15.12 11.20 -8.55
C LEU A 13 15.33 12.29 -7.47
N VAL A 14 15.08 11.99 -6.19
CA VAL A 14 15.40 12.95 -5.10
C VAL A 14 16.88 12.84 -4.70
N PHE A 15 17.42 11.63 -4.63
CA PHE A 15 18.79 11.38 -4.15
C PHE A 15 19.89 11.61 -5.20
N ALA A 16 19.57 11.66 -6.49
CA ALA A 16 20.54 12.03 -7.54
C ALA A 16 21.08 13.47 -7.39
N ALA A 17 20.38 14.35 -6.66
CA ALA A 17 20.84 15.69 -6.36
C ALA A 17 21.90 15.75 -5.23
N MET A 18 21.94 14.75 -4.33
CA MET A 18 22.85 14.78 -3.17
C MET A 18 24.31 14.52 -3.52
N SER A 19 24.61 13.88 -4.65
CA SER A 19 25.97 13.56 -5.08
C SER A 19 26.69 14.71 -5.81
N LEU A 20 26.00 15.77 -6.24
CA LEU A 20 26.63 16.98 -6.81
C LEU A 20 26.67 18.16 -5.84
N ALA A 21 25.68 18.30 -4.94
CA ALA A 21 25.58 19.46 -4.04
C ALA A 21 26.84 19.70 -3.18
N ALA A 22 27.47 18.62 -2.69
CA ALA A 22 28.69 18.70 -1.88
C ALA A 22 29.96 19.09 -2.66
N GLN A 23 29.96 18.97 -3.99
CA GLN A 23 31.15 19.22 -4.84
C GLN A 23 31.01 20.46 -5.73
N GLN A 24 29.79 21.00 -5.92
CA GLN A 24 29.54 22.24 -6.66
C GLN A 24 29.56 23.52 -5.81
N GLN A 25 29.57 23.42 -4.47
CA GLN A 25 29.46 24.55 -3.54
C GLN A 25 30.68 25.53 -3.56
N GLN A 26 31.62 25.35 -4.49
CA GLN A 26 32.83 26.16 -4.65
C GLN A 26 33.02 26.77 -6.06
N GLN A 27 32.06 26.62 -7.00
CA GLN A 27 32.22 27.14 -8.37
C GLN A 27 31.02 27.87 -9.02
N GLN A 28 29.83 27.94 -8.40
CA GLN A 28 28.74 28.83 -8.82
C GLN A 28 27.99 29.37 -7.59
N GLN A 29 27.59 30.63 -7.43
CA GLN A 29 28.05 31.95 -7.89
C GLN A 29 28.30 32.34 -9.38
N SER A 30 27.49 31.90 -10.36
CA SER A 30 27.08 32.77 -11.50
C SER A 30 26.06 32.13 -12.47
N GLN A 31 24.80 32.05 -12.09
CA GLN A 31 23.66 32.21 -13.02
C GLN A 31 22.35 32.39 -12.23
N ALA A 32 21.66 33.50 -12.48
CA ALA A 32 20.33 33.75 -11.95
C ALA A 32 19.28 33.40 -13.01
N GLY A 33 18.10 32.92 -12.59
CA GLY A 33 16.92 32.89 -13.46
C GLY A 33 16.25 31.54 -13.69
N GLN A 34 16.00 30.75 -12.64
CA GLN A 34 14.83 29.86 -12.57
C GLN A 34 14.57 29.44 -11.12
N SER A 35 13.53 30.00 -10.50
CA SER A 35 13.09 29.62 -9.15
C SER A 35 12.32 28.30 -9.20
N GLN A 36 13.03 27.20 -9.41
CA GLN A 36 12.52 25.90 -8.96
C GLN A 36 12.38 25.96 -7.43
N ALA A 37 11.28 25.48 -6.89
CA ALA A 37 11.09 25.39 -5.45
C ALA A 37 12.21 24.53 -4.87
N ALA A 38 13.08 25.13 -4.05
CA ALA A 38 14.21 24.43 -3.48
C ALA A 38 13.67 23.28 -2.60
N GLY A 39 14.15 22.06 -2.84
CA GLY A 39 13.64 20.85 -2.17
C GLY A 39 13.95 20.82 -0.66
N PRO A 40 13.71 19.69 0.03
CA PRO A 40 14.28 19.50 1.36
C PRO A 40 15.82 19.47 1.29
N HIS A 41 16.49 20.13 2.24
CA HIS A 41 17.96 20.16 2.37
C HIS A 41 18.40 19.71 3.77
N PRO A 42 19.54 19.00 3.89
CA PRO A 42 20.09 18.65 5.19
C PRO A 42 20.69 19.88 5.87
N LYS A 43 20.50 19.99 7.19
CA LYS A 43 20.96 21.08 8.05
C LYS A 43 22.38 20.86 8.56
N SER A 44 22.91 19.64 8.49
CA SER A 44 24.27 19.33 8.93
C SER A 44 24.91 18.17 8.16
N GLN A 45 26.25 18.10 8.17
CA GLN A 45 26.99 16.97 7.62
C GLN A 45 26.63 15.63 8.29
N LYS A 46 26.30 15.65 9.59
CA LYS A 46 25.83 14.44 10.31
C LYS A 46 24.47 13.97 9.82
N GLU A 47 23.60 14.89 9.40
CA GLU A 47 22.31 14.55 8.79
C GLU A 47 22.52 13.94 7.39
N VAL A 48 23.45 14.48 6.59
CA VAL A 48 23.86 13.88 5.30
C VAL A 48 24.29 12.42 5.51
N GLU A 49 25.18 12.15 6.48
CA GLU A 49 25.65 10.80 6.80
C GLU A 49 24.53 9.87 7.29
N ALA A 50 23.53 10.39 8.01
CA ALA A 50 22.40 9.60 8.47
C ALA A 50 21.40 9.29 7.34
N LEU A 51 21.10 10.26 6.48
CA LEU A 51 20.27 10.08 5.28
C LEU A 51 20.93 9.12 4.27
N GLN A 52 22.25 9.15 4.14
CA GLN A 52 23.01 8.18 3.33
C GLN A 52 22.83 6.74 3.84
N LYS A 53 22.70 6.51 5.14
CA LYS A 53 22.42 5.17 5.70
C LYS A 53 21.00 4.70 5.35
N VAL A 54 20.01 5.59 5.42
CA VAL A 54 18.63 5.31 4.95
C VAL A 54 18.65 4.89 3.48
N GLN A 55 19.32 5.68 2.64
CA GLN A 55 19.46 5.39 1.21
C GLN A 55 20.18 4.05 0.96
N ALA A 56 21.26 3.76 1.68
CA ALA A 56 22.01 2.52 1.53
C ALA A 56 21.18 1.28 1.92
N ALA A 57 20.39 1.36 3.00
CA ALA A 57 19.50 0.28 3.42
C ALA A 57 18.36 0.03 2.42
N ALA A 58 17.72 1.10 1.94
CA ALA A 58 16.70 1.02 0.90
C ALA A 58 17.25 0.42 -0.42
N GLN A 59 18.48 0.80 -0.82
CA GLN A 59 19.16 0.23 -1.99
C GLN A 59 19.58 -1.24 -1.80
N ALA A 60 19.90 -1.65 -0.56
CA ALA A 60 20.16 -3.04 -0.23
C ALA A 60 18.88 -3.91 -0.22
N GLY A 61 17.69 -3.28 -0.17
CA GLY A 61 16.42 -3.98 0.00
C GLY A 61 16.27 -4.57 1.40
N ASP A 62 16.85 -3.92 2.42
CA ASP A 62 16.75 -4.31 3.82
C ASP A 62 15.79 -3.35 4.56
N PRO A 63 14.47 -3.64 4.58
CA PRO A 63 13.48 -2.78 5.21
C PRO A 63 13.68 -2.67 6.73
N LYS A 64 14.39 -3.61 7.38
CA LYS A 64 14.69 -3.54 8.80
C LYS A 64 15.83 -2.54 9.07
N ALA A 65 16.89 -2.60 8.29
CA ALA A 65 17.95 -1.58 8.35
C ALA A 65 17.44 -0.20 7.93
N GLU A 66 16.49 -0.14 6.98
CA GLU A 66 15.86 1.10 6.53
C GLU A 66 15.07 1.77 7.67
N LEU A 67 14.21 1.02 8.37
CA LEU A 67 13.51 1.51 9.57
C LEU A 67 14.49 2.01 10.65
N GLN A 68 15.52 1.23 10.97
CA GLN A 68 16.53 1.61 11.96
C GLN A 68 17.29 2.90 11.59
N ALA A 69 17.58 3.09 10.30
CA ALA A 69 18.21 4.31 9.82
C ALA A 69 17.24 5.50 9.83
N ILE A 70 15.95 5.29 9.52
CA ILE A 70 14.92 6.33 9.57
C ILE A 70 14.69 6.81 11.00
N ASP A 71 14.54 5.90 11.96
CA ASP A 71 14.44 6.24 13.38
C ASP A 71 15.66 7.03 13.83
N ASN A 72 16.87 6.60 13.46
CA ASN A 72 18.10 7.33 13.77
C ASN A 72 18.09 8.77 13.24
N VAL A 73 17.57 9.01 12.02
CA VAL A 73 17.42 10.38 11.49
C VAL A 73 16.39 11.17 12.31
N LEU A 74 15.21 10.61 12.55
CA LEU A 74 14.09 11.31 13.18
C LEU A 74 14.32 11.60 14.68
N GLU A 75 15.12 10.78 15.37
CA GLU A 75 15.55 11.02 16.75
C GLU A 75 16.64 12.10 16.87
N ASN A 76 17.58 12.15 15.93
CA ASN A 76 18.79 13.00 16.06
C ASN A 76 18.70 14.33 15.28
N PHE A 77 17.77 14.46 14.33
CA PHE A 77 17.57 15.66 13.49
C PHE A 77 16.09 16.05 13.49
N ALA A 78 15.61 16.56 14.63
CA ALA A 78 14.19 16.86 14.83
C ALA A 78 13.62 17.88 13.83
N ASP A 79 14.47 18.77 13.30
CA ASP A 79 14.19 19.81 12.30
C ASP A 79 14.44 19.36 10.84
N THR A 80 14.70 18.07 10.60
CA THR A 80 14.90 17.53 9.25
C THR A 80 13.71 17.79 8.33
N GLU A 81 13.98 18.39 7.16
CA GLU A 81 12.97 18.66 6.12
C GLU A 81 12.52 17.38 5.41
N TYR A 82 13.25 16.28 5.57
CA TYR A 82 12.94 14.98 4.96
C TYR A 82 11.86 14.19 5.72
N LYS A 83 11.40 14.68 6.88
CA LYS A 83 10.46 13.97 7.77
C LYS A 83 9.23 13.35 7.06
N PRO A 84 8.50 14.04 6.16
CA PRO A 84 7.36 13.43 5.46
C PRO A 84 7.76 12.26 4.54
N MET A 85 8.89 12.38 3.84
CA MET A 85 9.43 11.32 2.98
C MET A 85 9.87 10.11 3.80
N LEU A 86 10.58 10.35 4.90
CA LEU A 86 11.06 9.31 5.81
C LEU A 86 9.90 8.53 6.45
N MET A 87 8.82 9.22 6.83
CA MET A 87 7.61 8.56 7.35
C MET A 87 6.93 7.65 6.31
N GLN A 88 6.83 8.11 5.05
CA GLN A 88 6.29 7.29 3.95
C GLN A 88 7.18 6.07 3.63
N MET A 89 8.51 6.24 3.67
CA MET A 89 9.46 5.13 3.56
C MET A 89 9.30 4.13 4.71
N ALA A 90 9.17 4.61 5.95
CA ALA A 90 8.96 3.75 7.12
C ALA A 90 7.64 2.98 7.07
N LEU A 91 6.54 3.60 6.63
CA LEU A 91 5.26 2.90 6.42
C LEU A 91 5.40 1.78 5.37
N SER A 92 6.09 2.06 4.26
CA SER A 92 6.38 1.06 3.22
C SER A 92 7.24 -0.09 3.75
N ALA A 93 8.33 0.20 4.47
CA ALA A 93 9.22 -0.80 5.05
C ALA A 93 8.51 -1.68 6.10
N SER A 94 7.66 -1.08 6.93
CA SER A 94 6.82 -1.79 7.92
C SER A 94 5.88 -2.79 7.24
N GLN A 95 5.24 -2.38 6.15
CA GLN A 95 4.35 -3.22 5.35
C GLN A 95 5.11 -4.35 4.63
N GLN A 96 6.31 -4.09 4.11
CA GLN A 96 7.16 -5.14 3.54
C GLN A 96 7.59 -6.20 4.58
N LEU A 97 7.79 -5.79 5.83
CA LEU A 97 8.07 -6.69 6.95
C LEU A 97 6.81 -7.42 7.48
N ASN A 98 5.61 -7.04 7.02
CA ASN A 98 4.32 -7.40 7.63
C ASN A 98 4.30 -7.07 9.15
N ASP A 99 4.95 -5.97 9.54
CA ASP A 99 4.97 -5.47 10.92
C ASP A 99 3.72 -4.59 11.15
N TYR A 100 2.65 -5.23 11.62
CA TYR A 100 1.38 -4.56 11.89
C TYR A 100 1.49 -3.42 12.92
N PRO A 101 2.13 -3.59 14.09
CA PRO A 101 2.36 -2.50 15.03
C PRO A 101 3.06 -1.28 14.41
N GLN A 102 4.16 -1.48 13.69
CA GLN A 102 4.87 -0.37 13.04
C GLN A 102 4.03 0.27 11.93
N THR A 103 3.31 -0.54 11.15
CA THR A 103 2.39 -0.06 10.11
C THR A 103 1.34 0.90 10.66
N LEU A 104 0.73 0.56 11.80
CA LEU A 104 -0.21 1.47 12.49
C LEU A 104 0.50 2.76 12.94
N VAL A 105 1.65 2.63 13.62
CA VAL A 105 2.39 3.78 14.16
C VAL A 105 2.82 4.75 13.07
N TRP A 106 3.33 4.29 11.94
CA TRP A 106 3.75 5.17 10.83
C TRP A 106 2.57 5.73 10.05
N GLY A 107 1.51 4.94 9.83
CA GLY A 107 0.27 5.43 9.22
C GLY A 107 -0.38 6.54 10.05
N ASP A 108 -0.50 6.36 11.36
CA ASP A 108 -1.03 7.37 12.27
C ASP A 108 -0.14 8.63 12.33
N ARG A 109 1.19 8.49 12.33
CA ARG A 109 2.12 9.63 12.25
C ARG A 109 1.95 10.43 10.95
N ILE A 110 1.75 9.74 9.83
CA ILE A 110 1.43 10.40 8.55
C ILE A 110 0.09 11.13 8.68
N LEU A 111 -0.98 10.47 9.13
CA LEU A 111 -2.31 11.07 9.25
C LEU A 111 -2.38 12.24 10.25
N GLN A 112 -1.55 12.24 11.30
CA GLN A 112 -1.40 13.38 12.22
C GLN A 112 -0.84 14.64 11.55
N SER A 113 0.01 14.48 10.53
CA SER A 113 0.60 15.60 9.78
C SER A 113 -0.14 15.92 8.47
N ASN A 114 -0.72 14.91 7.83
CA ASN A 114 -1.55 15.00 6.64
C ASN A 114 -2.83 14.13 6.78
N PRO A 115 -3.91 14.65 7.38
CA PRO A 115 -5.16 13.90 7.57
C PRO A 115 -5.87 13.46 6.27
N ASN A 116 -5.39 13.94 5.11
CA ASN A 116 -5.90 13.63 3.78
C ASN A 116 -4.93 12.74 2.97
N ASP A 117 -3.98 12.06 3.62
CA ASP A 117 -3.10 11.09 2.98
C ASP A 117 -3.86 9.78 2.66
N TYR A 118 -4.39 9.69 1.44
CA TYR A 118 -5.14 8.52 1.01
C TYR A 118 -4.32 7.23 1.00
N THR A 119 -2.99 7.30 0.84
CA THR A 119 -2.12 6.12 0.86
C THR A 119 -2.04 5.58 2.28
N ALA A 120 -1.82 6.43 3.29
CA ALA A 120 -1.88 6.01 4.69
C ALA A 120 -3.27 5.45 5.06
N HIS A 121 -4.36 6.07 4.61
CA HIS A 121 -5.72 5.53 4.83
C HIS A 121 -5.90 4.13 4.22
N VAL A 122 -5.50 3.90 2.96
CA VAL A 122 -5.57 2.56 2.33
C VAL A 122 -4.73 1.55 3.11
N MET A 123 -3.47 1.89 3.42
CA MET A 123 -2.55 0.97 4.08
C MET A 123 -3.00 0.59 5.49
N LEU A 124 -3.59 1.53 6.25
CA LEU A 124 -4.20 1.25 7.55
C LEU A 124 -5.44 0.34 7.42
N ALA A 125 -6.33 0.63 6.47
CA ALA A 125 -7.52 -0.20 6.22
C ALA A 125 -7.14 -1.64 5.85
N GLU A 126 -6.18 -1.83 4.93
CA GLU A 126 -5.66 -3.15 4.56
C GLU A 126 -4.98 -3.86 5.73
N ALA A 127 -4.13 -3.16 6.49
CA ALA A 127 -3.39 -3.76 7.59
C ALA A 127 -4.31 -4.27 8.71
N ILE A 128 -5.30 -3.46 9.10
CA ILE A 128 -6.31 -3.83 10.11
C ILE A 128 -7.17 -4.99 9.58
N ALA A 129 -7.62 -4.95 8.31
CA ALA A 129 -8.40 -6.03 7.71
C ALA A 129 -7.65 -7.37 7.67
N GLN A 130 -6.35 -7.36 7.35
CA GLN A 130 -5.51 -8.56 7.30
C GLN A 130 -5.16 -9.12 8.67
N HIS A 131 -5.14 -8.30 9.73
CA HIS A 131 -4.78 -8.73 11.09
C HIS A 131 -5.99 -9.10 11.96
N THR A 132 -7.15 -8.47 11.75
CA THR A 132 -8.40 -8.79 12.47
C THR A 132 -8.78 -10.26 12.28
N ARG A 133 -9.27 -10.89 13.35
CA ARG A 133 -9.78 -12.26 13.41
C ARG A 133 -11.23 -12.28 13.86
N GLU A 134 -11.94 -13.37 13.55
CA GLU A 134 -13.37 -13.50 13.83
C GLU A 134 -13.72 -13.37 15.32
N ASN A 135 -12.80 -13.77 16.20
CA ASN A 135 -12.97 -13.89 17.65
C ASN A 135 -12.24 -12.81 18.46
N ASP A 136 -11.71 -11.77 17.81
CA ASP A 136 -11.04 -10.66 18.52
C ASP A 136 -12.05 -9.85 19.34
N LEU A 137 -11.65 -9.47 20.56
CA LEU A 137 -12.51 -8.72 21.49
C LEU A 137 -12.87 -7.33 20.96
N ASP A 138 -11.95 -6.72 20.21
CA ASP A 138 -12.07 -5.39 19.59
C ASP A 138 -12.48 -5.48 18.10
N LYS A 139 -12.95 -6.65 17.62
CA LYS A 139 -13.30 -6.84 16.20
C LYS A 139 -14.21 -5.74 15.67
N GLN A 140 -15.24 -5.33 16.41
CA GLN A 140 -16.19 -4.31 15.95
C GLN A 140 -15.55 -2.92 15.81
N ASP A 141 -14.62 -2.56 16.69
CA ASP A 141 -13.84 -1.32 16.57
C ASP A 141 -12.88 -1.39 15.38
N SER A 142 -12.25 -2.55 15.15
CA SER A 142 -11.40 -2.80 13.99
C SER A 142 -12.18 -2.76 12.67
N LEU A 143 -13.38 -3.35 12.61
CA LEU A 143 -14.31 -3.23 11.47
C LEU A 143 -14.68 -1.78 11.19
N LYS A 144 -14.98 -1.00 12.22
CA LYS A 144 -15.26 0.43 12.09
C LYS A 144 -14.06 1.19 11.53
N LYS A 145 -12.85 0.95 12.05
CA LYS A 145 -11.61 1.59 11.55
C LYS A 145 -11.35 1.27 10.08
N ILE A 146 -11.51 0.01 9.66
CA ILE A 146 -11.38 -0.38 8.24
C ILE A 146 -12.35 0.41 7.38
N GLN A 147 -13.61 0.52 7.80
CA GLN A 147 -14.64 1.29 7.09
C GLN A 147 -14.33 2.79 7.05
N ASP A 148 -13.94 3.39 8.18
CA ASP A 148 -13.61 4.82 8.27
C ASP A 148 -12.44 5.16 7.34
N HIS A 149 -11.33 4.43 7.41
CA HIS A 149 -10.14 4.67 6.59
C HIS A 149 -10.39 4.37 5.10
N ALA A 150 -11.00 3.24 4.76
CA ALA A 150 -11.23 2.89 3.35
C ALA A 150 -12.22 3.86 2.67
N ASN A 151 -13.32 4.25 3.33
CA ASN A 151 -14.25 5.24 2.77
C ASN A 151 -13.61 6.63 2.66
N LYS A 152 -12.78 7.04 3.63
CA LYS A 152 -12.03 8.30 3.56
C LYS A 152 -11.03 8.28 2.40
N ALA A 153 -10.32 7.17 2.16
CA ALA A 153 -9.47 7.01 0.99
C ALA A 153 -10.26 7.12 -0.32
N LEU A 154 -11.40 6.45 -0.44
CA LEU A 154 -12.25 6.49 -1.65
C LEU A 154 -12.78 7.91 -1.95
N ASP A 155 -13.21 8.65 -0.94
CA ASP A 155 -13.65 10.05 -1.08
C ASP A 155 -12.51 11.00 -1.51
N LEU A 156 -11.32 10.84 -0.92
CA LEU A 156 -10.12 11.58 -1.31
C LEU A 156 -9.71 11.26 -2.76
N LEU A 157 -9.63 9.97 -3.10
CA LEU A 157 -9.22 9.51 -4.42
C LEU A 157 -10.20 9.97 -5.51
N LYS A 158 -11.51 9.98 -5.24
CA LYS A 158 -12.53 10.45 -6.18
C LYS A 158 -12.18 11.84 -6.75
N ASN A 159 -11.78 12.76 -5.87
CA ASN A 159 -11.52 14.17 -6.21
C ASN A 159 -10.03 14.48 -6.49
N ALA A 160 -9.14 13.48 -6.42
CA ALA A 160 -7.72 13.64 -6.70
C ALA A 160 -7.45 13.45 -8.21
N ASP A 161 -7.45 14.56 -8.95
CA ASP A 161 -7.21 14.58 -10.40
C ASP A 161 -5.71 14.64 -10.75
N THR A 162 -4.89 15.23 -9.87
CA THR A 162 -3.43 15.32 -10.02
C THR A 162 -2.70 14.41 -9.02
N PRO A 163 -1.51 13.88 -9.36
CA PRO A 163 -0.69 13.15 -8.39
C PRO A 163 -0.30 14.00 -7.17
N PRO A 164 0.04 13.36 -6.03
CA PRO A 164 0.62 14.05 -4.89
C PRO A 164 2.09 14.36 -5.19
N ALA A 165 2.55 15.53 -4.75
CA ALA A 165 3.97 15.85 -4.78
C ALA A 165 4.65 15.41 -3.47
N PRO A 166 5.88 14.87 -3.50
CA PRO A 166 6.70 14.50 -4.66
C PRO A 166 6.61 13.00 -5.02
N GLY A 167 6.99 12.65 -6.25
CA GLY A 167 7.46 11.30 -6.61
C GLY A 167 6.57 10.46 -7.52
N ILE A 168 5.26 10.75 -7.62
CA ILE A 168 4.37 10.05 -8.57
C ILE A 168 4.35 10.82 -9.90
N GLN A 169 4.73 10.14 -10.97
CA GLN A 169 4.67 10.70 -12.33
C GLN A 169 3.21 10.83 -12.76
N GLU A 170 2.85 11.94 -13.41
CA GLU A 170 1.49 12.21 -13.90
C GLU A 170 0.94 11.07 -14.77
N ALA A 171 1.76 10.51 -15.67
CA ALA A 171 1.40 9.36 -16.51
C ALA A 171 1.16 8.04 -15.74
N GLN A 172 1.56 7.95 -14.46
CA GLN A 172 1.32 6.79 -13.60
C GLN A 172 0.16 7.01 -12.62
N TRP A 173 -0.27 8.27 -12.44
CA TRP A 173 -1.31 8.62 -11.47
C TRP A 173 -2.65 7.90 -11.69
N PRO A 174 -3.20 7.77 -12.94
CA PRO A 174 -4.48 7.09 -13.13
C PRO A 174 -4.48 5.63 -12.69
N ASP A 175 -3.40 4.90 -12.93
CA ASP A 175 -3.29 3.49 -12.58
C ASP A 175 -2.96 3.29 -11.09
N TYR A 176 -2.18 4.19 -10.49
CA TYR A 176 -1.98 4.18 -9.03
C TYR A 176 -3.27 4.52 -8.26
N LYS A 177 -4.08 5.48 -8.76
CA LYS A 177 -5.43 5.79 -8.24
C LYS A 177 -6.37 4.58 -8.34
N LYS A 178 -6.35 3.83 -9.45
CA LYS A 178 -7.08 2.56 -9.59
C LYS A 178 -6.61 1.49 -8.61
N GLN A 179 -5.30 1.33 -8.45
CA GLN A 179 -4.72 0.39 -7.49
C GLN A 179 -5.21 0.68 -6.06
N LEU A 180 -5.07 1.93 -5.59
CA LEU A 180 -5.52 2.34 -4.26
C LEU A 180 -7.04 2.20 -4.09
N THR A 181 -7.82 2.52 -5.13
CA THR A 181 -9.28 2.30 -5.15
C THR A 181 -9.61 0.81 -4.99
N SER A 182 -8.90 -0.07 -5.71
CA SER A 182 -9.04 -1.52 -5.61
C SER A 182 -8.72 -2.05 -4.21
N GLN A 183 -7.63 -1.55 -3.60
CA GLN A 183 -7.19 -1.91 -2.26
C GLN A 183 -8.19 -1.45 -1.17
N ALA A 184 -8.73 -0.23 -1.28
CA ALA A 184 -9.76 0.26 -0.37
C ALA A 184 -11.04 -0.60 -0.42
N TYR A 185 -11.51 -0.95 -1.61
CA TYR A 185 -12.67 -1.84 -1.77
C TYR A 185 -12.38 -3.28 -1.32
N ASP A 186 -11.16 -3.80 -1.53
CA ASP A 186 -10.76 -5.10 -0.99
C ASP A 186 -10.78 -5.12 0.55
N ALA A 187 -10.29 -4.07 1.21
CA ALA A 187 -10.35 -3.93 2.67
C ALA A 187 -11.82 -3.90 3.18
N LEU A 188 -12.71 -3.17 2.49
CA LEU A 188 -14.15 -3.17 2.77
C LEU A 188 -14.78 -4.56 2.57
N GLY A 189 -14.37 -5.32 1.55
CA GLY A 189 -14.81 -6.69 1.32
C GLY A 189 -14.36 -7.66 2.41
N GLN A 190 -13.12 -7.54 2.86
CA GLN A 190 -12.60 -8.30 4.00
C GLN A 190 -13.37 -7.98 5.29
N ALA A 191 -13.67 -6.72 5.56
CA ALA A 191 -14.50 -6.31 6.69
C ALA A 191 -15.92 -6.90 6.61
N ALA A 192 -16.55 -6.90 5.43
CA ALA A 192 -17.87 -7.51 5.24
C ALA A 192 -17.88 -9.04 5.45
N SER A 193 -16.85 -9.77 5.00
CA SER A 193 -16.69 -11.20 5.32
C SER A 193 -16.48 -11.44 6.82
N LEU A 194 -15.67 -10.64 7.50
CA LEU A 194 -15.44 -10.72 8.96
C LEU A 194 -16.71 -10.43 9.79
N ASP A 195 -17.62 -9.61 9.26
CA ASP A 195 -18.94 -9.30 9.81
C ASP A 195 -20.06 -10.24 9.32
N LYS A 196 -19.69 -11.32 8.60
CA LYS A 196 -20.60 -12.36 8.07
C LYS A 196 -21.69 -11.83 7.13
N LYS A 197 -21.36 -10.81 6.33
CA LYS A 197 -22.20 -10.21 5.29
C LYS A 197 -21.68 -10.57 3.89
N PRO A 198 -21.86 -11.82 3.42
CA PRO A 198 -21.23 -12.29 2.20
C PRO A 198 -21.74 -11.57 0.94
N ALA A 199 -23.00 -11.15 0.90
CA ALA A 199 -23.53 -10.34 -0.19
C ALA A 199 -22.86 -8.95 -0.29
N ASP A 200 -22.58 -8.31 0.86
CA ASP A 200 -21.82 -7.06 0.89
C ASP A 200 -20.36 -7.30 0.49
N ALA A 201 -19.74 -8.39 0.97
CA ALA A 201 -18.37 -8.76 0.61
C ALA A 201 -18.22 -8.96 -0.90
N VAL A 202 -19.16 -9.69 -1.54
CA VAL A 202 -19.25 -9.84 -2.99
C VAL A 202 -19.27 -8.47 -3.68
N LYS A 203 -20.15 -7.55 -3.24
CA LYS A 203 -20.25 -6.20 -3.83
C LYS A 203 -18.94 -5.42 -3.72
N GLN A 204 -18.28 -5.43 -2.56
CA GLN A 204 -17.02 -4.67 -2.40
C GLN A 204 -15.89 -5.30 -3.23
N PHE A 205 -15.73 -6.63 -3.23
CA PHE A 205 -14.72 -7.26 -4.07
C PHE A 205 -15.01 -7.12 -5.58
N GLN A 206 -16.28 -7.00 -6.00
CA GLN A 206 -16.64 -6.61 -7.36
C GLN A 206 -16.13 -5.20 -7.69
N SER A 207 -16.40 -4.19 -6.85
CA SER A 207 -15.85 -2.84 -7.04
C SER A 207 -14.31 -2.80 -7.00
N ALA A 208 -13.66 -3.70 -6.24
CA ALA A 208 -12.21 -3.84 -6.25
C ALA A 208 -11.66 -4.33 -7.61
N ILE A 209 -12.31 -5.31 -8.25
CA ILE A 209 -11.90 -5.81 -9.58
C ILE A 209 -12.35 -4.88 -10.72
N GLU A 210 -13.41 -4.10 -10.55
CA GLU A 210 -13.81 -3.05 -11.49
C GLU A 210 -12.75 -1.94 -11.54
N ALA A 211 -12.23 -1.53 -10.38
CA ALA A 211 -11.13 -0.57 -10.30
C ALA A 211 -9.83 -1.12 -10.89
N GLN A 212 -9.46 -2.37 -10.57
CA GLN A 212 -8.25 -3.01 -11.08
C GLN A 212 -8.50 -4.49 -11.48
N PRO A 213 -8.83 -4.76 -12.76
CA PRO A 213 -9.14 -6.12 -13.24
C PRO A 213 -7.98 -7.12 -13.11
N SER A 214 -6.73 -6.65 -12.99
CA SER A 214 -5.55 -7.49 -12.75
C SER A 214 -5.31 -7.81 -11.27
N ASN A 215 -6.16 -7.35 -10.34
CA ASN A 215 -6.03 -7.67 -8.92
C ASN A 215 -6.47 -9.11 -8.63
N SER A 216 -5.55 -10.05 -8.87
CA SER A 216 -5.75 -11.49 -8.62
C SER A 216 -6.09 -11.81 -7.16
N VAL A 217 -5.65 -10.99 -6.19
CA VAL A 217 -5.95 -11.19 -4.76
C VAL A 217 -7.43 -10.88 -4.48
N ALA A 218 -7.91 -9.71 -4.91
CA ALA A 218 -9.32 -9.34 -4.77
C ALA A 218 -10.24 -10.30 -5.55
N MET A 219 -9.83 -10.73 -6.74
CA MET A 219 -10.56 -11.72 -7.53
C MET A 219 -10.63 -13.10 -6.84
N ALA A 220 -9.55 -13.53 -6.18
CA ALA A 220 -9.55 -14.78 -5.43
C ALA A 220 -10.43 -14.68 -4.15
N ARG A 221 -10.40 -13.53 -3.46
CA ARG A 221 -11.30 -13.24 -2.33
C ARG A 221 -12.77 -13.13 -2.76
N LEU A 222 -13.05 -12.61 -3.95
CA LEU A 222 -14.39 -12.62 -4.55
C LEU A 222 -14.91 -14.06 -4.76
N SER A 223 -14.05 -15.00 -5.18
CA SER A 223 -14.43 -16.41 -5.27
C SER A 223 -14.88 -16.97 -3.90
N LYS A 224 -14.10 -16.74 -2.83
CA LYS A 224 -14.49 -17.08 -1.46
C LYS A 224 -15.81 -16.43 -1.04
N ALA A 225 -15.99 -15.13 -1.29
CA ALA A 225 -17.21 -14.41 -0.97
C ALA A 225 -18.44 -14.99 -1.70
N TYR A 226 -18.28 -15.43 -2.96
CA TYR A 226 -19.32 -16.18 -3.67
C TYR A 226 -19.61 -17.55 -3.05
N VAL A 227 -18.61 -18.29 -2.55
CA VAL A 227 -18.83 -19.54 -1.80
C VAL A 227 -19.67 -19.27 -0.54
N GLU A 228 -19.29 -18.25 0.24
CA GLU A 228 -20.01 -17.81 1.44
C GLU A 228 -21.44 -17.36 1.12
N ASN A 229 -21.65 -16.69 -0.02
CA ASN A 229 -22.97 -16.26 -0.50
C ASN A 229 -23.75 -17.36 -1.25
N LYS A 230 -23.24 -18.60 -1.28
CA LYS A 230 -23.82 -19.77 -1.97
C LYS A 230 -23.94 -19.64 -3.50
N GLN A 231 -23.24 -18.68 -4.09
CA GLN A 231 -23.14 -18.45 -5.54
C GLN A 231 -22.07 -19.36 -6.15
N TYR A 232 -22.25 -20.68 -6.06
CA TYR A 232 -21.18 -21.64 -6.36
C TYR A 232 -20.69 -21.60 -7.82
N ASP A 233 -21.55 -21.27 -8.78
CA ASP A 233 -21.15 -21.13 -10.19
C ASP A 233 -20.28 -19.88 -10.43
N ASP A 234 -20.63 -18.75 -9.79
CA ASP A 234 -19.83 -17.52 -9.85
C ASP A 234 -18.48 -17.73 -9.15
N ALA A 235 -18.45 -18.47 -8.03
CA ALA A 235 -17.24 -18.85 -7.33
C ALA A 235 -16.27 -19.66 -8.22
N ILE A 236 -16.76 -20.73 -8.86
CA ILE A 236 -15.98 -21.59 -9.77
C ILE A 236 -15.44 -20.77 -10.94
N SER A 237 -16.30 -20.01 -11.62
CA SER A 237 -15.92 -19.17 -12.77
C SER A 237 -14.87 -18.12 -12.39
N THR A 238 -14.99 -17.53 -11.20
CA THR A 238 -14.06 -16.50 -10.72
C THR A 238 -12.71 -17.10 -10.32
N ALA A 239 -12.70 -18.26 -9.66
CA ALA A 239 -11.46 -18.99 -9.37
C ALA A 239 -10.73 -19.41 -10.65
N ASP A 240 -11.45 -19.90 -11.66
CA ASP A 240 -10.84 -20.29 -12.95
C ASP A 240 -10.15 -19.13 -13.66
N LYS A 241 -10.68 -17.91 -13.56
CA LYS A 241 -10.00 -16.70 -14.06
C LYS A 241 -8.66 -16.49 -13.35
N VAL A 242 -8.61 -16.56 -12.02
CA VAL A 242 -7.37 -16.43 -11.24
C VAL A 242 -6.34 -17.51 -11.59
N LEU A 243 -6.79 -18.75 -11.79
CA LEU A 243 -5.93 -19.87 -12.18
C LEU A 243 -5.32 -19.66 -13.59
N ALA A 244 -6.07 -19.04 -14.50
CA ALA A 244 -5.62 -18.70 -15.85
C ALA A 244 -4.69 -17.47 -15.94
N MET A 245 -4.66 -16.60 -14.93
CA MET A 245 -3.78 -15.42 -14.91
C MET A 245 -2.29 -15.79 -14.88
N ASN A 246 -1.48 -15.29 -15.82
CA ASN A 246 -0.04 -15.58 -15.88
C ASN A 246 0.78 -14.88 -14.79
N ASP A 247 0.24 -13.81 -14.23
CA ASP A 247 0.86 -12.94 -13.23
C ASP A 247 0.40 -13.22 -11.79
N ALA A 248 -0.75 -13.86 -11.58
CA ALA A 248 -1.24 -14.25 -10.26
C ALA A 248 -0.19 -15.04 -9.45
N PRO A 249 0.15 -14.63 -8.21
CA PRO A 249 1.11 -15.33 -7.35
C PRO A 249 0.69 -16.77 -7.04
N ALA A 250 1.67 -17.67 -6.84
CA ALA A 250 1.38 -19.07 -6.56
C ALA A 250 0.47 -19.29 -5.33
N PRO A 251 0.63 -18.59 -4.18
CA PRO A 251 -0.30 -18.71 -3.05
C PRO A 251 -1.74 -18.29 -3.40
N VAL A 252 -1.90 -17.26 -4.24
CA VAL A 252 -3.21 -16.77 -4.69
C VAL A 252 -3.90 -17.79 -5.59
N LYS A 253 -3.14 -18.47 -6.46
CA LYS A 253 -3.65 -19.60 -7.25
C LYS A 253 -4.03 -20.81 -6.38
N THR A 254 -3.22 -21.16 -5.39
CA THR A 254 -3.53 -22.24 -4.45
C THR A 254 -4.82 -21.95 -3.69
N PHE A 255 -5.00 -20.72 -3.20
CA PHE A 255 -6.22 -20.29 -2.53
C PHE A 255 -7.43 -20.32 -3.48
N ALA A 256 -7.32 -19.78 -4.70
CA ALA A 256 -8.40 -19.86 -5.69
C ALA A 256 -8.81 -21.30 -6.03
N GLN A 257 -7.85 -22.24 -6.11
CA GLN A 257 -8.16 -23.67 -6.29
C GLN A 257 -8.95 -24.24 -5.11
N GLN A 258 -8.59 -23.89 -3.86
CA GLN A 258 -9.31 -24.34 -2.66
C GLN A 258 -10.78 -23.86 -2.67
N GLU A 259 -11.02 -22.59 -3.04
CA GLU A 259 -12.38 -22.04 -3.15
C GLU A 259 -13.17 -22.70 -4.30
N LYS A 260 -12.53 -23.00 -5.43
CA LYS A 260 -13.14 -23.77 -6.53
C LYS A 260 -13.57 -25.17 -6.09
N ASP A 261 -12.71 -25.87 -5.36
CA ASP A 261 -12.98 -27.24 -4.89
C ASP A 261 -14.11 -27.23 -3.84
N ALA A 262 -14.10 -26.24 -2.93
CA ALA A 262 -15.17 -26.02 -1.95
C ALA A 262 -16.52 -25.72 -2.64
N ALA A 263 -16.54 -24.79 -3.60
CA ALA A 263 -17.72 -24.45 -4.41
C ALA A 263 -18.28 -25.68 -5.14
N THR A 264 -17.41 -26.46 -5.77
CA THR A 264 -17.78 -27.68 -6.52
C THR A 264 -18.43 -28.72 -5.60
N LYS A 265 -17.83 -28.95 -4.43
CA LYS A 265 -18.37 -29.87 -3.41
C LYS A 265 -19.73 -29.41 -2.88
N LEU A 266 -19.86 -28.13 -2.52
CA LEU A 266 -21.10 -27.56 -1.99
C LEU A 266 -22.23 -27.55 -3.03
N LYS A 267 -21.91 -27.23 -4.29
CA LYS A 267 -22.85 -27.35 -5.42
C LYS A 267 -23.32 -28.78 -5.63
N GLY A 268 -22.43 -29.77 -5.46
CA GLY A 268 -22.77 -31.18 -5.54
C GLY A 268 -23.71 -31.65 -4.42
N ALA A 269 -23.53 -31.13 -3.20
CA ALA A 269 -24.35 -31.47 -2.04
C ALA A 269 -25.68 -30.68 -1.93
N ALA A 270 -25.89 -29.67 -2.79
CA ALA A 270 -27.11 -28.87 -2.85
C ALA A 270 -28.10 -29.34 -3.94
N LYS A 271 -27.86 -30.52 -4.54
CA LYS A 271 -28.70 -31.20 -5.52
C LYS A 271 -29.38 -32.42 -4.93
#